data_AF-A0A960DPQ8-F1
#
_entry.id   AF-A0A960DPQ8-F1
#
_cell.length_a   1.000
_cell.length_b   1.000
_cell.length_c   1.000
_cell.angle_alpha   90.00
_cell.angle_beta   90.00
_cell.angle_gamma   90.00
#
_symmetry.space_group_name_H-M   'P 1'
#
loop_
_entity.id
_entity.type
_entity.pdbx_description
1 polymer ?
#
loop_
_entity_poly.entity_id
_entity_poly.type
_entity_poly.pdbx_seq_one_letter_code
_entity_poly.pdbx_strand_id
1 'polypeptide(L)' 'PWANSQVAVWFGEAPSNAKSCELDGMAEHCQVFHAEEDSYWTDVWYWTTATEECLDGRTDVTCVPYTEWVNAWTSLRS' A
#
# COMPACT_ATOMS: atom_id res chain seq x y z
N PRO A 1 3.99 19.33 5.64
CA PRO A 1 4.23 18.25 6.63
C PRO A 1 3.12 18.16 7.70
N TRP A 2 2.81 19.22 8.45
CA TRP A 2 1.89 19.16 9.61
C TRP A 2 0.47 18.62 9.33
N ALA A 3 -0.16 19.02 8.22
CA ALA A 3 -1.48 18.48 7.86
C ALA A 3 -1.41 16.98 7.50
N ASN A 4 -0.37 16.57 6.77
CA ASN A 4 -0.17 15.18 6.39
C ASN A 4 0.21 14.30 7.59
N SER A 5 1.02 14.80 8.53
CA SER A 5 1.36 14.07 9.75
C SER A 5 0.12 13.79 10.61
N GLN A 6 -0.80 14.75 10.75
CA GLN A 6 -2.05 14.51 11.47
C GLN A 6 -2.95 13.49 10.78
N VAL A 7 -3.05 13.52 9.45
CA VAL A 7 -3.81 12.50 8.71
C VAL A 7 -3.19 11.12 8.91
N ALA A 8 -1.87 11.01 8.77
CA ALA A 8 -1.12 9.77 8.97
C ALA A 8 -1.33 9.19 10.38
N VAL A 9 -1.28 10.04 11.41
CA VAL A 9 -1.54 9.64 12.81
C VAL A 9 -3.00 9.24 13.02
N TRP A 10 -3.95 10.01 12.49
CA TRP A 10 -5.38 9.74 12.68
C TRP A 10 -5.83 8.45 11.99
N PHE A 11 -5.36 8.22 10.76
CA PHE A 11 -5.73 7.04 9.98
C PHE A 11 -4.92 5.80 10.37
N GLY A 12 -3.69 5.98 10.87
CA GLY A 12 -2.76 4.90 11.14
C GLY A 12 -2.08 4.41 9.86
N GLU A 13 -1.39 5.31 9.16
CA GLU A 13 -0.65 5.01 7.95
C GLU A 13 0.70 5.74 7.89
N ALA A 14 1.56 5.33 6.95
CA ALA A 14 2.79 6.05 6.63
C ALA A 14 2.44 7.42 6.02
N PRO A 15 3.07 8.53 6.47
CA PRO A 15 2.86 9.83 5.87
C PRO A 15 3.39 9.88 4.43
N SER A 16 2.56 10.34 3.49
CA SER A 16 2.94 10.52 2.08
C SER A 16 3.87 11.71 1.81
N ASN A 17 4.09 12.58 2.80
CA ASN A 17 5.09 13.65 2.72
C ASN A 17 6.26 13.31 3.65
N ALA A 18 7.42 12.98 3.09
CA ALA A 18 8.62 12.60 3.86
C ALA A 18 9.01 13.61 4.95
N LYS A 19 8.77 14.91 4.73
CA LYS A 19 9.04 15.96 5.73
C LYS A 19 8.15 15.85 6.98
N SER A 20 7.15 14.99 6.99
CA SER A 20 6.34 14.71 8.17
C SER A 20 7.14 13.97 9.24
N CYS A 21 8.11 13.12 8.86
CA CYS A 21 8.94 12.38 9.82
C CYS A 21 9.98 13.26 10.54
N GLU A 22 10.29 14.42 9.97
CA GLU A 22 11.13 15.46 10.59
C GLU A 22 10.41 16.24 11.70
N LEU A 23 9.09 16.09 11.86
CA LEU A 23 8.33 16.81 12.88
C LEU A 23 8.50 16.18 14.26
N ASP A 24 8.55 17.02 15.29
CA ASP A 24 8.56 16.58 16.68
C ASP A 24 7.38 15.64 16.99
N GLY A 25 7.69 14.48 17.56
CA GLY A 25 6.70 13.46 17.90
C GLY A 25 6.36 12.45 16.79
N MET A 26 6.94 12.57 15.59
CA MET A 26 6.66 11.65 14.48
C MET A 26 7.62 10.48 14.34
N ALA A 27 8.76 10.49 15.05
CA ALA A 27 9.81 9.47 14.89
C ALA A 27 9.29 8.04 15.10
N GLU A 28 8.58 7.78 16.21
CA GLU A 28 8.03 6.45 16.51
C GLU A 28 6.93 6.07 15.50
N HIS A 29 6.05 7.01 15.13
CA HIS A 29 4.99 6.76 14.13
C HIS A 29 5.60 6.39 12.77
N CYS A 30 6.58 7.14 12.29
CA CYS A 30 7.26 6.84 11.03
C CYS A 30 8.01 5.52 11.07
N GLN A 31 8.57 5.14 12.21
CA GLN A 31 9.19 3.82 12.39
C GLN A 31 8.16 2.68 12.32
N VAL A 32 7.02 2.81 13.02
CA VAL A 32 5.95 1.80 13.02
C VAL A 32 5.41 1.52 11.61
N PHE A 33 5.36 2.56 10.76
CA PHE A 33 4.85 2.46 9.39
C PHE A 33 5.93 2.38 8.32
N HIS A 34 7.19 2.13 8.69
CA HIS A 34 8.32 1.99 7.75
C HIS A 34 8.46 3.16 6.77
N ALA A 35 8.08 4.38 7.19
CA ALA A 35 7.88 5.51 6.28
C ALA A 35 9.16 6.00 5.59
N GLU A 36 10.32 5.74 6.20
CA GLU A 36 11.65 6.12 5.70
C GLU A 36 12.53 4.89 5.38
N GLU A 37 11.96 3.68 5.41
CA GLU A 37 12.70 2.43 5.20
C GLU A 37 12.53 1.92 3.76
N ASP A 38 13.37 2.39 2.82
CA ASP A 38 13.29 2.02 1.40
C ASP A 38 13.29 0.50 1.16
N SER A 39 14.03 -0.26 1.97
CA SER A 39 14.08 -1.74 1.89
C SER A 39 12.75 -2.42 2.23
N TYR A 40 11.91 -1.81 3.07
CA TYR A 40 10.58 -2.33 3.32
C TYR A 40 9.71 -2.20 2.06
N TRP A 41 9.82 -1.05 1.37
CA TRP A 41 8.98 -0.73 0.22
C TRP A 41 9.33 -1.52 -1.05
N THR A 42 10.50 -2.16 -1.14
CA THR A 42 10.83 -3.02 -2.29
C THR A 42 9.94 -4.26 -2.37
N ASP A 43 9.36 -4.69 -1.24
CA ASP A 43 8.50 -5.87 -1.15
C ASP A 43 7.00 -5.51 -1.05
N VAL A 44 6.66 -4.21 -1.08
CA VAL A 44 5.27 -3.73 -1.02
C VAL A 44 4.74 -3.49 -2.44
N TRP A 45 3.73 -4.26 -2.82
CA TRP A 45 3.03 -4.12 -4.09
C TRP A 45 1.75 -3.31 -3.93
N TYR A 46 1.74 -2.09 -4.47
CA TYR A 46 0.54 -1.25 -4.44
C TYR A 46 -0.62 -1.91 -5.18
N TRP A 47 -1.81 -1.80 -4.59
CA TRP A 47 -3.01 -2.31 -5.21
C TRP A 47 -3.28 -1.60 -6.53
N THR A 48 -3.59 -2.40 -7.55
CA THR A 48 -3.99 -1.97 -8.88
C THR A 48 -5.13 -2.84 -9.36
N THR A 49 -5.94 -2.34 -10.31
CA THR A 49 -7.04 -3.12 -10.86
C THR A 49 -6.48 -4.33 -11.61
N ALA A 50 -6.80 -5.54 -11.15
CA ALA A 50 -6.37 -6.76 -11.80
C ALA A 50 -7.01 -6.88 -13.20
N THR A 51 -6.16 -7.14 -14.20
CA THR A 51 -6.57 -7.40 -15.58
C THR A 51 -6.04 -8.76 -16.04
N GLU A 52 -6.38 -9.15 -17.26
CA GLU A 52 -5.82 -10.35 -17.89
C GLU A 52 -4.34 -10.19 -18.29
N GLU A 53 -3.85 -8.96 -18.37
CA GLU A 53 -2.42 -8.64 -18.56
C GLU A 53 -1.70 -8.72 -17.21
N CYS A 54 -0.65 -9.55 -17.15
CA CYS A 54 0.15 -9.73 -15.96
C CYS A 54 1.18 -8.60 -15.80
N LEU A 55 1.17 -7.93 -14.65
CA LEU A 55 2.06 -6.80 -14.35
C LEU A 55 3.41 -7.22 -13.75
N ASP A 56 3.63 -8.51 -13.56
CA ASP A 56 4.87 -9.10 -13.06
C ASP A 56 5.84 -9.52 -14.18
N GLY A 57 5.59 -9.07 -15.41
CA GLY A 57 6.43 -9.32 -16.58
C GLY A 57 6.18 -10.64 -17.29
N ARG A 58 5.26 -11.49 -16.80
CA ARG A 58 4.84 -12.70 -17.52
C ARG A 58 4.03 -12.32 -18.76
N THR A 59 4.33 -12.98 -19.89
CA THR A 59 3.63 -12.77 -21.17
C THR A 59 3.06 -14.07 -21.76
N ASP A 60 3.32 -15.19 -21.11
CA ASP A 60 2.96 -16.55 -21.54
C ASP A 60 1.71 -17.09 -20.83
N VAL A 61 1.10 -16.29 -19.95
CA VAL A 61 -0.09 -16.64 -19.18
C VAL A 61 -1.11 -15.51 -19.19
N THR A 62 -2.38 -15.86 -18.99
CA THR A 62 -3.49 -14.91 -18.80
C THR A 62 -3.75 -14.78 -17.30
N CYS A 63 -3.61 -13.57 -16.75
CA CYS A 63 -3.86 -13.30 -15.35
C CYS A 63 -5.37 -13.31 -15.02
N VAL A 64 -5.71 -13.54 -13.75
CA VAL A 64 -7.10 -13.57 -13.30
C VAL A 64 -7.61 -12.13 -13.16
N PRO A 65 -8.67 -11.72 -13.89
CA PRO A 65 -9.17 -10.35 -13.85
C PRO A 65 -9.96 -10.06 -12.57
N TYR A 66 -10.12 -8.77 -12.24
CA TYR A 66 -10.76 -8.31 -11.01
C TYR A 66 -12.17 -8.90 -10.76
N THR A 67 -12.97 -9.13 -11.80
CA THR A 67 -14.32 -9.72 -11.65
C THR A 67 -14.28 -11.10 -10.99
N GLU A 68 -13.28 -11.93 -11.32
CA GLU A 68 -13.14 -13.24 -10.71
C GLU A 68 -12.70 -13.16 -9.24
N TRP A 69 -11.91 -12.14 -8.87
CA TRP A 69 -11.57 -11.88 -7.46
C TRP A 69 -12.82 -11.51 -6.65
N VAL A 70 -13.69 -10.66 -7.20
CA VAL A 70 -14.96 -10.27 -6.56
C VAL A 70 -15.89 -11.47 -6.39
N ASN A 71 -16.02 -12.31 -7.42
CA ASN A 71 -16.83 -13.53 -7.37
C ASN A 71 -16.31 -14.50 -6.30
N ALA A 72 -15.01 -14.78 -6.30
CA ALA A 72 -14.38 -15.65 -5.32
C ALA A 72 -14.56 -15.14 -3.89
N TRP A 73 -14.30 -13.85 -3.64
CA TRP A 73 -14.51 -13.24 -2.33
C TRP A 73 -15.97 -13.32 -1.86
N THR A 74 -16.91 -13.07 -2.77
CA THR A 74 -18.34 -13.15 -2.47
C THR A 74 -18.74 -14.57 -2.05
N SER A 75 -18.24 -15.59 -2.75
CA SER A 75 -18.49 -16.99 -2.43
C SER A 75 -17.82 -17.45 -1.13
N LEU A 76 -16.64 -16.91 -0.79
CA LEU A 76 -15.94 -17.26 0.45
C LEU A 76 -16.62 -16.70 1.70
N ARG A 77 -17.24 -15.53 1.57
CA ARG A 77 -17.90 -14.84 2.69
C ARG A 77 -19.31 -15.35 2.98
N SER A 78 -20.02 -15.88 1.97
CA SER A 78 -21.40 -16.41 2.10
C SER A 78 -21.42 -17.79 2.74
#